data_AF-A0A8J7F6J9-F1
#
_entry.id   AF-A0A8J7F6J9-F1
#
_cell.length_a   1.000
_cell.length_b   1.000
_cell.length_c   1.000
_cell.angle_alpha   90.00
_cell.angle_beta   90.00
_cell.angle_gamma   90.00
#
_symmetry.space_group_name_H-M   'P 1'
#
loop_
_entity.id
_entity.type
_entity.pdbx_description
1 polymer ?
#
loop_
_entity_poly.entity_id
_entity_poly.type
_entity_poly.pdbx_seq_one_letter_code
_entity_poly.pdbx_strand_id
1 'polypeptide(L)'
;MKGTLVSMLTSAMVLTTTTVVQAQTTPLTQMFPALSGVSLTQEQQTQLEKLSEQTLSEVTNLLTEEQKTQFQAALAAGKGVRVAVLSVNPSTQQQKQIRGILQAKKTQINKTLTSQQKRQVMQNLWSLQQQGN
;
A
#
# COMPACT_ATOMS: atom_id res chain seq x y z
N MET A 1 -40.44 -43.71 47.37
CA MET A 1 -39.34 -42.74 47.64
C MET A 1 -38.66 -42.50 46.29
N LYS A 2 -38.92 -41.35 45.66
CA LYS A 2 -38.10 -40.12 45.65
C LYS A 2 -36.84 -40.23 44.77
N GLY A 3 -36.89 -39.55 43.62
CA GLY A 3 -35.78 -38.83 42.94
C GLY A 3 -34.79 -39.69 42.15
N THR A 4 -34.17 -39.22 41.06
CA THR A 4 -33.95 -37.84 40.63
C THR A 4 -33.60 -37.81 39.13
N LEU A 5 -34.14 -36.83 38.41
CA LEU A 5 -33.76 -36.44 37.05
C LEU A 5 -32.34 -35.86 37.05
N VAL A 6 -31.48 -36.27 36.12
CA VAL A 6 -30.29 -35.49 35.75
C VAL A 6 -30.40 -35.13 34.27
N SER A 7 -30.96 -33.95 34.06
CA SER A 7 -30.92 -33.21 32.81
C SER A 7 -29.47 -32.78 32.56
N MET A 8 -28.80 -33.37 31.59
CA MET A 8 -27.50 -32.88 31.12
C MET A 8 -27.73 -31.78 30.09
N LEU A 9 -27.54 -30.53 30.54
CA LEU A 9 -27.49 -29.33 29.71
C LEU A 9 -26.32 -29.43 28.73
N THR A 10 -26.62 -29.68 27.45
CA THR A 10 -25.68 -29.45 26.35
C THR A 10 -25.50 -27.95 26.14
N SER A 11 -24.48 -27.38 26.81
CA SER A 11 -24.03 -26.01 26.53
C SER A 11 -23.28 -25.97 25.21
N ALA A 12 -23.92 -25.43 24.17
CA ALA A 12 -23.25 -25.08 22.92
C ALA A 12 -22.36 -23.85 23.15
N MET A 13 -21.04 -24.06 23.18
CA MET A 13 -20.06 -22.99 23.27
C MET A 13 -19.92 -22.36 21.87
N VAL A 14 -20.50 -21.17 21.68
CA VAL A 14 -20.36 -20.40 20.43
C VAL A 14 -18.95 -19.81 20.41
N LEU A 15 -18.06 -20.42 19.64
CA LEU A 15 -16.71 -19.90 19.37
C LEU A 15 -16.84 -18.69 18.44
N THR A 16 -16.86 -17.48 19.00
CA THR A 16 -16.70 -16.25 18.22
C THR A 16 -15.25 -16.15 17.74
N THR A 17 -14.98 -16.56 16.49
CA THR A 17 -13.68 -16.33 15.88
C THR A 17 -13.52 -14.84 15.58
N THR A 18 -12.74 -14.14 16.39
CA THR A 18 -12.32 -12.76 16.09
C THR A 18 -11.37 -12.80 14.90
N THR A 19 -11.80 -12.27 13.76
CA THR A 19 -10.93 -12.09 12.60
C THR A 19 -9.94 -10.97 12.89
N VAL A 20 -8.66 -11.33 12.99
CA VAL A 20 -7.59 -10.34 13.10
C VAL A 20 -7.38 -9.73 11.73
N VAL A 21 -7.74 -8.46 11.54
CA VAL A 21 -7.47 -7.72 10.29
C VAL A 21 -5.96 -7.44 10.25
N GLN A 22 -5.21 -8.21 9.47
CA GLN A 22 -3.82 -7.89 9.14
C GLN A 22 -3.79 -6.60 8.30
N ALA A 23 -3.04 -5.59 8.76
CA ALA A 23 -2.75 -4.41 7.97
C ALA A 23 -1.90 -4.82 6.75
N GLN A 24 -2.49 -4.71 5.55
CA GLN A 24 -1.77 -5.01 4.31
C GLN A 24 -0.79 -3.87 4.01
N THR A 25 0.51 -4.12 4.20
CA THR A 25 1.54 -3.17 3.79
C THR A 25 1.68 -3.22 2.28
N THR A 26 1.46 -2.08 1.61
CA THR A 26 1.67 -1.98 0.16
C THR A 26 3.18 -2.10 -0.11
N PRO A 27 3.63 -3.07 -0.92
CA PRO A 27 5.04 -3.23 -1.22
C PRO A 27 5.67 -1.94 -1.76
N LEU A 28 6.93 -1.70 -1.37
CA LEU A 28 7.66 -0.50 -1.79
C LEU A 28 7.70 -0.33 -3.31
N THR A 29 7.77 -1.44 -4.05
CA THR A 29 7.76 -1.46 -5.52
C THR A 29 6.38 -1.25 -6.14
N GLN A 30 5.28 -1.50 -5.41
CA GLN A 30 3.95 -1.08 -5.87
C GLN A 30 3.76 0.44 -5.73
N MET A 31 4.34 1.05 -4.69
CA MET A 31 4.34 2.51 -4.54
C MET A 31 5.32 3.18 -5.51
N PHE A 32 6.54 2.65 -5.59
CA PHE A 32 7.64 3.18 -6.39
C PHE A 32 8.27 2.07 -7.24
N PRO A 33 7.68 1.74 -8.41
CA PRO A 33 8.15 0.66 -9.28
C PRO A 33 9.61 0.77 -9.71
N ALA A 34 10.13 2.00 -9.78
CA ALA A 34 11.52 2.25 -10.13
C ALA A 34 12.53 1.72 -9.10
N LEU A 35 12.10 1.34 -7.89
CA LEU A 35 12.95 0.70 -6.89
C LEU A 35 13.08 -0.81 -7.08
N SER A 36 12.39 -1.41 -8.06
CA SER A 36 12.47 -2.84 -8.34
C SER A 36 13.91 -3.29 -8.60
N GLY A 37 14.35 -4.34 -7.91
CA GLY A 37 15.71 -4.89 -8.05
C GLY A 37 16.84 -4.01 -7.51
N VAL A 38 16.55 -2.88 -6.86
CA VAL A 38 17.57 -2.07 -6.20
C VAL A 38 17.92 -2.73 -4.86
N SER A 39 19.18 -3.14 -4.68
CA SER A 39 19.65 -3.66 -3.40
C SER A 39 19.74 -2.53 -2.38
N LEU A 40 18.85 -2.54 -1.38
CA LEU A 40 18.78 -1.57 -0.30
C LEU A 40 19.41 -2.13 0.98
N THR A 41 20.06 -1.28 1.77
CA THR A 41 20.42 -1.67 3.15
C THR A 41 19.16 -1.78 4.01
N GLN A 42 19.24 -2.48 5.13
CA GLN A 42 18.11 -2.60 6.06
C GLN A 42 17.60 -1.23 6.52
N GLU A 43 18.51 -0.30 6.80
CA GLU A 43 18.14 1.05 7.21
C GLU A 43 17.41 1.81 6.09
N GLN A 44 17.91 1.72 4.85
CA GLN A 44 17.25 2.32 3.69
C GLN A 44 15.87 1.71 3.46
N GLN A 45 15.74 0.38 3.56
CA GLN A 45 14.47 -0.32 3.42
C GLN A 45 13.45 0.22 4.42
N THR A 46 13.80 0.26 5.72
CA THR A 46 12.91 0.78 6.77
C THR A 46 12.50 2.24 6.53
N GLN A 47 13.45 3.10 6.11
CA GLN A 47 13.15 4.50 5.82
C GLN A 47 12.18 4.64 4.62
N LEU A 48 12.37 3.83 3.59
CA LEU A 48 11.57 3.87 2.37
C LEU A 48 10.18 3.24 2.56
N GLU A 49 10.05 2.22 3.38
CA GLU A 49 8.76 1.64 3.78
C GLU A 49 7.92 2.66 4.54
N LYS A 50 8.50 3.32 5.54
CA LYS A 50 7.82 4.42 6.25
C LYS A 50 7.40 5.54 5.31
N LEU A 51 8.26 5.89 4.33
CA LEU A 51 7.92 6.89 3.32
C LEU A 51 6.76 6.43 2.42
N SER A 52 6.72 5.14 2.07
CA SER A 52 5.62 4.53 1.32
C SER A 52 4.31 4.61 2.09
N GLU A 53 4.29 4.22 3.36
CA GLU A 53 3.10 4.29 4.22
C GLU A 53 2.56 5.71 4.35
N GLN A 54 3.45 6.68 4.61
CA GLN A 54 3.09 8.09 4.65
C GLN A 54 2.50 8.58 3.33
N THR A 55 3.13 8.20 2.21
CA THR A 55 2.65 8.56 0.87
C THR A 55 1.27 7.98 0.61
N LEU A 56 1.06 6.71 0.98
CA LEU A 56 -0.23 6.04 0.80
C LEU A 56 -1.32 6.73 1.59
N SER A 57 -1.05 7.08 2.85
CA SER A 57 -1.98 7.83 3.70
C SER A 57 -2.31 9.20 3.12
N GLU A 58 -1.29 9.98 2.73
CA GLU A 58 -1.46 11.31 2.12
C GLU A 58 -2.29 11.25 0.83
N VAL A 59 -2.06 10.26 -0.04
CA VAL A 59 -2.84 10.06 -1.27
C VAL A 59 -4.29 9.65 -0.95
N THR A 60 -4.47 8.70 -0.03
CA THR A 60 -5.79 8.20 0.35
C THR A 60 -6.66 9.31 0.95
N ASN A 61 -6.07 10.22 1.72
CA ASN A 61 -6.77 11.35 2.33
C ASN A 61 -7.29 12.39 1.32
N LEU A 62 -6.78 12.38 0.09
CA LEU A 62 -7.27 13.26 -0.99
C LEU A 62 -8.46 12.67 -1.75
N LEU A 63 -8.76 11.39 -1.56
CA LEU A 63 -9.82 10.68 -2.27
C LEU A 63 -11.15 10.76 -1.50
N THR A 64 -12.27 10.71 -2.21
CA THR A 64 -13.59 10.53 -1.60
C THR A 64 -13.74 9.11 -1.06
N GLU A 65 -14.71 8.84 -0.18
CA GLU A 65 -14.93 7.50 0.39
C GLU A 65 -15.16 6.42 -0.68
N GLU A 66 -15.91 6.75 -1.73
CA GLU A 66 -16.11 5.84 -2.87
C GLU A 66 -14.80 5.56 -3.62
N GLN A 67 -14.02 6.62 -3.90
CA GLN A 67 -12.72 6.49 -4.55
C GLN A 67 -11.73 5.69 -3.68
N LYS A 68 -11.74 5.86 -2.35
CA LYS A 68 -10.90 5.09 -1.43
C LYS A 68 -11.18 3.59 -1.55
N THR A 69 -12.44 3.20 -1.62
CA THR A 69 -12.83 1.80 -1.77
C THR A 69 -12.29 1.20 -3.06
N GLN A 70 -12.49 1.89 -4.19
CA GLN A 70 -11.98 1.45 -5.49
C GLN A 70 -10.45 1.45 -5.55
N PHE A 71 -9.82 2.44 -4.92
CA PHE A 71 -8.37 2.56 -4.82
C PHE A 71 -7.77 1.39 -4.04
N GLN A 72 -8.32 1.06 -2.87
CA GLN A 72 -7.88 -0.09 -2.07
C GLN A 72 -8.08 -1.41 -2.81
N ALA A 73 -9.21 -1.58 -3.52
CA ALA A 73 -9.44 -2.75 -4.35
C ALA A 73 -8.40 -2.88 -5.48
N ALA A 74 -8.02 -1.76 -6.12
CA ALA A 74 -6.97 -1.74 -7.12
C ALA A 74 -5.59 -2.14 -6.55
N LEU A 75 -5.24 -1.67 -5.35
CA LEU A 75 -4.00 -2.07 -4.67
C LEU A 75 -4.01 -3.55 -4.27
N ALA A 76 -5.13 -4.05 -3.74
CA ALA A 76 -5.29 -5.46 -3.40
C ALA A 76 -5.16 -6.37 -4.65
N ALA A 77 -5.55 -5.87 -5.82
CA ALA A 77 -5.33 -6.53 -7.10
C ALA A 77 -3.87 -6.42 -7.63
N GLY A 78 -2.95 -5.86 -6.84
CA GLY A 78 -1.53 -5.74 -7.18
C GLY A 78 -1.20 -4.56 -8.11
N LYS A 79 -2.15 -3.67 -8.39
CA LYS A 79 -1.87 -2.49 -9.22
C LYS A 79 -0.95 -1.52 -8.45
N GLY A 80 0.01 -0.94 -9.16
CA GLY A 80 0.83 0.13 -8.60
C GLY A 80 -0.01 1.38 -8.27
N VAL A 81 0.41 2.14 -7.27
CA VAL A 81 -0.37 3.28 -6.72
C VAL A 81 -0.76 4.30 -7.77
N ARG A 82 0.13 4.61 -8.72
CA ARG A 82 -0.19 5.53 -9.82
C ARG A 82 -1.34 5.02 -10.69
N VAL A 83 -1.36 3.73 -11.01
CA VAL A 83 -2.41 3.10 -11.82
C VAL A 83 -3.71 3.02 -11.02
N ALA A 84 -3.62 2.67 -9.74
CA ALA A 84 -4.76 2.63 -8.82
C ALA A 84 -5.42 4.02 -8.71
N VAL A 85 -4.65 5.10 -8.54
CA VAL A 85 -5.18 6.47 -8.54
C VAL A 85 -5.85 6.81 -9.87
N LEU A 86 -5.24 6.50 -11.02
CA LEU A 86 -5.86 6.80 -12.32
C LEU A 86 -7.17 6.03 -12.54
N SER A 87 -7.31 4.86 -11.91
CA SER A 87 -8.50 4.01 -12.04
C SER A 87 -9.74 4.55 -11.31
N VAL A 88 -9.57 5.49 -10.36
CA VAL A 88 -10.68 6.07 -9.57
C VAL A 88 -11.14 7.43 -10.09
N ASN A 89 -10.72 7.79 -11.31
CA ASN A 89 -11.08 9.03 -12.00
C ASN A 89 -10.97 10.29 -11.10
N PRO A 90 -9.76 10.62 -10.59
CA PRO A 90 -9.57 11.74 -9.70
C PRO A 90 -9.83 13.05 -10.42
N SER A 91 -10.37 14.05 -9.72
CA SER A 91 -10.52 15.40 -10.24
C SER A 91 -9.16 16.00 -10.63
N THR A 92 -9.15 17.01 -11.50
CA THR A 92 -7.93 17.73 -11.88
C THR A 92 -7.17 18.26 -10.66
N GLN A 93 -7.89 18.72 -9.64
CA GLN A 93 -7.29 19.19 -8.38
C GLN A 93 -6.64 18.04 -7.60
N GLN A 94 -7.35 16.92 -7.40
CA GLN A 94 -6.81 15.72 -6.75
C GLN A 94 -5.55 15.23 -7.50
N GLN A 95 -5.62 15.15 -8.83
CA GLN A 95 -4.49 14.71 -9.66
C GLN A 95 -3.25 15.62 -9.49
N LYS A 96 -3.45 16.94 -9.41
CA LYS A 96 -2.37 17.90 -9.18
C LYS A 96 -1.76 17.72 -7.78
N GLN A 97 -2.58 17.58 -6.75
CA GLN A 97 -2.11 17.38 -5.37
C GLN A 97 -1.36 16.05 -5.21
N ILE A 98 -1.91 14.96 -5.74
CA ILE A 98 -1.28 13.64 -5.74
C ILE A 98 0.07 13.68 -6.48
N ARG A 99 0.13 14.34 -7.66
CA ARG A 99 1.38 14.51 -8.38
C ARG A 99 2.43 15.25 -7.54
N GLY A 100 2.02 16.30 -6.84
CA GLY A 100 2.89 17.05 -5.93
C GLY A 100 3.45 16.19 -4.80
N ILE A 101 2.58 15.40 -4.14
CA ILE A 101 2.98 14.44 -3.11
C ILE A 101 4.02 13.47 -3.68
N LEU A 102 3.70 12.78 -4.78
CA LEU A 102 4.59 11.78 -5.36
C LEU A 102 5.94 12.39 -5.80
N GLN A 103 5.96 13.62 -6.31
CA GLN A 103 7.20 14.32 -6.66
C GLN A 103 8.04 14.64 -5.42
N ALA A 104 7.42 15.15 -4.35
CA ALA A 104 8.13 15.43 -3.10
C ALA A 104 8.75 14.15 -2.51
N LYS A 105 8.01 13.04 -2.52
CA LYS A 105 8.47 11.75 -2.00
C LYS A 105 9.60 11.18 -2.86
N LYS A 106 9.55 11.28 -4.19
CA LYS A 106 10.67 10.93 -5.09
C LYS A 106 11.96 11.65 -4.72
N THR A 107 11.90 12.94 -4.37
CA THR A 107 13.07 13.69 -3.92
C THR A 107 13.63 13.15 -2.61
N GLN A 108 12.77 12.73 -1.67
CA GLN A 108 13.20 12.11 -0.41
C GLN A 108 13.85 10.75 -0.65
N ILE A 109 13.25 9.90 -1.49
CA ILE A 109 13.85 8.62 -1.92
C ILE A 109 15.25 8.85 -2.47
N ASN A 110 15.41 9.83 -3.37
CA ASN A 110 16.69 10.15 -3.98
C ASN A 110 17.75 10.59 -2.93
N LYS A 111 17.36 11.15 -1.79
CA LYS A 111 18.31 11.49 -0.71
C LYS A 111 18.75 10.26 0.09
N THR A 112 17.91 9.24 0.19
CA THR A 112 18.19 7.98 0.91
C THR A 112 19.11 7.04 0.14
N LEU A 113 19.14 7.14 -1.19
CA LEU A 113 19.91 6.24 -2.06
C LEU A 113 21.37 6.68 -2.26
N THR A 114 22.25 5.70 -2.49
CA THR A 114 23.63 5.92 -2.94
C THR A 114 23.67 6.29 -4.42
N SER A 115 24.79 6.84 -4.89
CA SER A 115 24.99 7.17 -6.31
C SER A 115 24.80 5.97 -7.25
N GLN A 116 25.21 4.77 -6.82
CA GLN A 116 25.01 3.54 -7.62
C GLN A 116 23.53 3.14 -7.68
N GLN A 117 22.84 3.15 -6.54
CA GLN A 117 21.41 2.85 -6.48
C GLN A 117 20.59 3.84 -7.33
N LYS A 118 20.94 5.13 -7.31
CA LYS A 118 20.32 6.16 -8.17
C LYS A 118 20.44 5.83 -9.65
N ARG A 119 21.60 5.36 -10.10
CA ARG A 119 21.78 4.93 -11.49
C ARG A 119 20.85 3.79 -11.85
N GLN A 120 20.72 2.79 -10.98
CA GLN A 120 19.77 1.70 -11.19
C GLN A 120 18.32 2.20 -11.26
N VAL A 121 17.93 3.09 -10.34
CA VAL A 121 16.59 3.70 -10.36
C VAL A 121 16.33 4.45 -11.66
N MET A 122 17.31 5.20 -12.18
CA MET A 122 17.17 5.89 -13.46
C MET A 122 17.02 4.92 -14.63
N GLN A 123 17.75 3.80 -14.64
CA GLN A 123 17.59 2.74 -15.66
C GLN A 123 16.19 2.13 -15.59
N ASN A 124 15.71 1.80 -14.38
CA ASN A 124 14.37 1.28 -14.16
C ASN A 124 13.29 2.28 -14.59
N LEU A 125 13.48 3.58 -14.35
CA LEU A 125 12.56 4.62 -14.81
C LEU A 125 12.48 4.66 -16.34
N TRP A 126 13.61 4.55 -17.02
CA TRP A 126 13.65 4.53 -18.47
C TRP A 126 12.95 3.29 -19.05
N SER A 127 13.18 2.11 -18.47
CA SER A 127 12.50 0.89 -18.91
C SER A 127 10.98 0.96 -18.70
N LEU A 128 10.52 1.53 -17.58
CA LEU A 128 9.10 1.74 -17.31
C LEU A 128 8.45 2.73 -18.29
N GLN A 129 9.19 3.74 -18.74
CA GLN A 129 8.70 4.67 -19.76
C GLN A 129 8.55 3.99 -21.12
N GLN A 130 9.49 3.12 -21.48
CA GLN A 130 9.45 2.36 -22.73
C GLN A 130 8.31 1.33 -22.77
N GLN A 131 7.94 0.76 -21.62
CA GLN A 131 6.85 -0.22 -21.50
C GLN A 131 5.45 0.43 -21.44
N GLY A 132 5.38 1.73 -21.19
CA GLY A 132 4.14 2.50 -21.13
C GLY A 132 3.73 3.14 -22.47
N ASN A 133 4.47 2.86 -23.54
CA ASN A 133 4.23 3.31 -24.92
C ASN A 133 4.04 2.09 -25.82
#